data_AF-A0A2V3YA89-F1
#
_entry.id   AF-A0A2V3YA89-F1
#
_cell.length_a   1.000
_cell.length_b   1.000
_cell.length_c   1.000
_cell.angle_alpha   90.00
_cell.angle_beta   90.00
_cell.angle_gamma   90.00
#
_symmetry.space_group_name_H-M   'P 1'
#
loop_
_entity.id
_entity.type
_entity.pdbx_description
1 polymer ?
#
loop_
_entity_poly.entity_id
_entity_poly.type
_entity_poly.pdbx_seq_one_letter_code
_entity_poly.pdbx_strand_id
1 'polypeptide(L)'
;MVSDYAAGIGGMLAKQAFADAAKMERSHAELIAKAEKLEEFSVDMLYVCSVCGCVMTAVDEIDRCPVCGAPKRQFREFTGKNRNKNKIKNKNK
;
A
#
# COMPACT_ATOMS: atom_id res chain seq x y z
N MET A 1 4.13 -22.46 3.50
CA MET A 1 3.53 -21.12 3.78
C MET A 1 2.02 -21.26 3.96
N VAL A 2 1.33 -20.28 4.56
CA VAL A 2 -0.15 -20.33 4.76
C VAL A 2 -0.88 -20.50 3.41
N SER A 3 -0.32 -19.97 2.32
CA SER A 3 -0.77 -20.20 0.95
C SER A 3 -0.81 -21.68 0.55
N ASP A 4 0.18 -22.47 0.96
CA ASP A 4 0.31 -23.88 0.57
C ASP A 4 -0.71 -24.74 1.31
N TYR A 5 -0.96 -24.41 2.58
CA TYR A 5 -2.04 -25.00 3.35
C TYR A 5 -3.40 -24.73 2.69
N ALA A 6 -3.65 -23.47 2.31
CA ALA A 6 -4.89 -23.09 1.62
C ALA A 6 -5.06 -23.84 0.28
N ALA A 7 -3.97 -24.04 -0.47
CA ALA A 7 -3.99 -24.85 -1.68
C ALA A 7 -4.34 -26.33 -1.39
N GLY A 8 -3.77 -26.90 -0.33
CA GLY A 8 -3.98 -28.29 0.09
C GLY A 8 -5.42 -28.61 0.46
N ILE A 9 -6.19 -27.62 0.94
CA ILE A 9 -7.63 -27.76 1.24
C ILE A 9 -8.53 -27.33 0.08
N GLY A 10 -7.98 -27.09 -1.12
CA GLY A 10 -8.73 -26.66 -2.30
C GLY A 10 -9.11 -25.17 -2.31
N GLY A 11 -8.66 -24.38 -1.33
CA GLY A 11 -8.92 -22.95 -1.20
C GLY A 11 -8.05 -22.09 -2.12
N MET A 12 -8.27 -22.15 -3.43
CA MET A 12 -7.43 -21.45 -4.42
C MET A 12 -7.46 -19.92 -4.28
N LEU A 13 -8.62 -19.34 -3.95
CA LEU A 13 -8.73 -17.90 -3.68
C LEU A 13 -7.96 -17.51 -2.41
N ALA A 14 -8.04 -18.35 -1.37
CA ALA A 14 -7.30 -18.13 -0.13
C ALA A 14 -5.78 -18.26 -0.36
N LYS A 15 -5.33 -19.24 -1.15
CA LYS A 15 -3.93 -19.35 -1.58
C LYS A 15 -3.43 -18.04 -2.20
N GLN A 16 -4.19 -17.49 -3.15
CA GLN A 16 -3.83 -16.24 -3.81
C GLN A 16 -3.77 -15.07 -2.82
N ALA A 17 -4.79 -14.92 -1.97
CA ALA A 17 -4.83 -13.86 -0.97
C ALA A 17 -3.64 -13.93 -0.01
N PHE A 18 -3.30 -15.13 0.48
CA PHE A 18 -2.15 -15.31 1.37
C PHE A 18 -0.82 -15.07 0.68
N ALA A 19 -0.68 -15.47 -0.59
CA ALA A 19 0.52 -15.21 -1.37
C ALA A 19 0.74 -13.71 -1.61
N ASP A 20 -0.33 -12.99 -1.95
CA ASP A 20 -0.28 -11.55 -2.22
C ASP A 20 -0.04 -10.75 -0.93
N ALA A 21 -0.67 -11.14 0.19
CA ALA A 21 -0.36 -10.58 1.50
C ALA A 21 1.12 -10.77 1.85
N ALA A 22 1.66 -11.99 1.71
CA ALA A 22 3.06 -12.26 2.02
C ALA A 22 4.06 -11.46 1.15
N LYS A 23 3.75 -11.22 -0.14
CA LYS A 23 4.56 -10.34 -1.01
C LYS A 23 4.53 -8.90 -0.50
N MET A 24 3.34 -8.43 -0.11
CA MET A 24 3.11 -7.07 0.34
C MET A 24 3.83 -6.79 1.68
N GLU A 25 3.77 -7.71 2.64
CA GLU A 25 4.40 -7.49 3.96
C GLU A 25 5.92 -7.27 3.89
N ARG A 26 6.59 -7.71 2.82
CA ARG A 26 8.01 -7.38 2.58
C ARG A 26 8.20 -5.87 2.37
N SER A 27 7.35 -5.25 1.55
CA SER A 27 7.37 -3.81 1.32
C SER A 27 7.02 -3.01 2.57
N HIS A 28 6.10 -3.53 3.40
CA HIS A 28 5.80 -2.94 4.71
C HIS A 28 7.02 -2.98 5.63
N ALA A 29 7.68 -4.13 5.75
CA ALA A 29 8.87 -4.28 6.59
C ALA A 29 9.98 -3.32 6.16
N GLU A 30 10.22 -3.17 4.84
CA GLU A 30 11.20 -2.22 4.31
C GLU A 30 10.85 -0.76 4.62
N LEU A 31 9.58 -0.36 4.46
CA LEU A 31 9.15 1.00 4.78
C LEU A 31 9.20 1.30 6.27
N ILE A 32 8.82 0.34 7.13
CA ILE A 32 8.90 0.48 8.58
C ILE A 32 10.36 0.60 9.03
N ALA A 33 11.26 -0.23 8.49
CA ALA A 33 12.69 -0.16 8.78
C ALA A 33 13.29 1.20 8.36
N LYS A 34 12.85 1.75 7.23
CA LYS A 34 13.23 3.11 6.82
C LYS A 34 12.65 4.18 7.76
N ALA A 35 11.41 3.99 8.21
CA ALA A 35 10.73 4.92 9.11
C ALA A 35 11.27 4.91 10.55
N GLU A 36 11.99 3.86 10.97
CA GLU A 36 12.69 3.82 12.26
C GLU A 36 13.72 4.96 12.38
N LYS A 37 14.34 5.34 11.26
CA LYS A 37 15.24 6.50 11.17
C LYS A 37 14.44 7.77 10.88
N LEU A 38 13.76 8.28 11.91
CA LEU A 38 12.84 9.42 11.79
C LEU A 38 13.46 10.67 11.15
N GLU A 39 14.75 10.93 11.36
CA GLU A 39 15.46 12.10 10.80
C GLU A 39 15.68 11.99 9.28
N GLU A 40 15.72 10.77 8.76
CA GLU A 40 16.06 10.47 7.36
C GLU A 40 14.80 10.12 6.53
N PHE A 41 13.73 9.70 7.21
CA PHE A 41 12.48 9.32 6.57
C PHE A 41 11.66 10.54 6.12
N SER A 42 11.89 10.96 4.88
CA SER A 42 11.12 12.01 4.20
C SER A 42 10.29 11.43 3.06
N VAL A 43 9.04 11.07 3.35
CA VAL A 43 8.07 10.63 2.34
C VAL A 43 6.85 11.55 2.38
N ASP A 44 6.73 12.41 1.37
CA ASP A 44 5.63 13.38 1.28
C ASP A 44 4.32 12.75 0.80
N MET A 45 4.43 11.69 0.00
CA MET A 45 3.32 11.07 -0.74
C MET A 45 3.45 9.55 -0.66
N LEU A 46 2.38 8.89 -0.26
CA LEU A 46 2.22 7.44 -0.26
C LEU A 46 1.01 7.05 -1.09
N TYR A 47 1.15 6.01 -1.89
CA TYR A 47 0.08 5.42 -2.68
C TYR A 47 -0.22 4.04 -2.12
N VAL A 48 -1.47 3.79 -1.73
CA VAL A 48 -1.91 2.52 -1.15
C VAL A 48 -2.94 1.85 -2.04
N CYS A 49 -2.66 0.64 -2.51
CA CYS A 49 -3.61 -0.16 -3.29
C CYS A 49 -4.80 -0.59 -2.42
N SER A 50 -6.03 -0.22 -2.79
CA SER A 50 -7.24 -0.59 -2.05
C SER A 50 -7.65 -2.06 -2.15
N VAL A 51 -6.96 -2.85 -2.98
CA VAL A 51 -7.24 -4.28 -3.17
C VAL A 51 -6.38 -5.15 -2.27
N CYS A 52 -5.06 -4.91 -2.22
CA CYS A 52 -4.12 -5.76 -1.49
C CYS A 52 -3.26 -5.03 -0.46
N GLY A 53 -3.38 -3.71 -0.33
CA GLY A 53 -2.62 -2.92 0.64
C GLY A 53 -1.20 -2.55 0.23
N CYS A 54 -0.75 -2.84 -1.00
CA CYS A 54 0.59 -2.44 -1.48
C CYS A 54 0.82 -0.94 -1.31
N VAL A 55 1.93 -0.58 -0.66
CA VAL A 55 2.34 0.80 -0.40
C VAL A 55 3.53 1.17 -1.28
N MET A 56 3.43 2.28 -2.00
CA MET A 56 4.48 2.80 -2.89
C MET A 56 4.64 4.30 -2.71
N THR A 57 5.80 4.85 -3.06
CA THR A 57 6.06 6.31 -3.05
C THR A 57 5.80 6.97 -4.40
N ALA A 58 5.66 6.18 -5.48
CA ALA A 58 5.31 6.64 -6.82
C ALA A 58 4.52 5.54 -7.56
N VAL A 59 3.65 5.94 -8.48
CA VAL A 59 2.81 5.03 -9.30
C VAL A 59 2.81 5.37 -10.79
N ASP A 60 3.63 6.32 -11.23
CA ASP A 60 3.59 6.83 -12.61
C ASP A 60 4.10 5.85 -13.66
N GLU A 61 4.98 4.95 -13.27
CA GLU A 61 5.59 3.95 -14.15
C GLU A 61 4.85 2.60 -14.17
N ILE A 62 3.66 2.51 -13.53
CA ILE A 62 2.92 1.24 -13.43
C ILE A 62 1.49 1.36 -13.96
N ASP A 63 1.07 0.39 -14.78
CA ASP A 63 -0.33 0.24 -15.18
C ASP A 63 -1.15 -0.59 -14.19
N ARG A 64 -0.46 -1.50 -13.49
CA ARG A 64 -1.04 -2.46 -12.56
C ARG A 64 -0.22 -2.58 -11.28
N CYS A 65 -0.91 -2.89 -10.18
CA CYS A 65 -0.30 -3.18 -8.90
C CYS A 65 0.63 -4.39 -9.02
N PRO A 66 1.91 -4.28 -8.63
CA PRO A 66 2.89 -5.35 -8.77
C PRO A 66 2.62 -6.55 -7.85
N VAL A 67 1.74 -6.39 -6.86
CA VAL A 67 1.38 -7.45 -5.91
C VAL A 67 0.19 -8.28 -6.43
N CYS A 68 -0.96 -7.64 -6.67
CA CYS A 68 -2.23 -8.32 -6.99
C CYS A 68 -2.75 -8.09 -8.42
N GLY A 69 -2.07 -7.28 -9.24
CA GLY A 69 -2.47 -7.01 -10.63
C GLY A 69 -3.66 -6.05 -10.81
N ALA A 70 -4.18 -5.46 -9.72
CA ALA A 70 -5.24 -4.45 -9.77
C ALA A 70 -4.82 -3.22 -10.61
N PRO A 71 -5.72 -2.57 -11.36
CA PRO A 71 -5.37 -1.42 -12.20
C PRO A 71 -4.92 -0.21 -11.36
N LYS A 72 -4.07 0.66 -11.93
CA LYS A 72 -3.53 1.88 -11.27
C LYS A 72 -4.58 2.71 -10.53
N ARG A 73 -5.82 2.81 -11.06
CA ARG A 73 -6.95 3.52 -10.43
C ARG A 73 -7.34 3.04 -9.03
N GLN A 74 -6.85 1.88 -8.58
CA GLN A 74 -7.10 1.34 -7.25
C GLN A 74 -6.12 1.88 -6.19
N PHE A 75 -5.11 2.67 -6.57
CA PHE A 75 -4.24 3.32 -5.61
C PHE A 75 -4.89 4.59 -5.04
N ARG A 76 -4.82 4.74 -3.72
CA ARG A 76 -5.25 5.93 -2.98
C ARG A 76 -4.04 6.72 -2.51
N GLU A 77 -4.11 8.03 -2.64
CA GLU A 77 -3.05 8.96 -2.25
C GLU A 77 -3.16 9.38 -0.78
N PHE A 78 -2.03 9.38 -0.09
CA PHE A 78 -1.89 9.84 1.28
C PHE A 78 -0.71 10.80 1.36
N THR A 79 -0.98 12.04 1.74
CA THR A 79 0.06 13.08 1.89
C THR A 79 0.41 13.29 3.36
N GLY A 80 1.68 13.53 3.68
CA GLY A 80 2.15 13.83 5.05
C GLY A 80 1.64 15.15 5.65
N LYS A 81 0.85 15.94 4.92
CA LYS A 81 0.29 17.20 5.42
C LYS A 81 -0.89 16.91 6.35
N ASN A 82 -0.68 17.19 7.64
CA ASN A 82 -1.69 17.30 8.69
C ASN A 82 -3.06 17.73 8.12
N ARG A 83 -4.08 16.87 8.23
CA ARG A 83 -5.45 17.04 7.65
C ARG A 83 -6.21 18.29 8.15
N ASN A 84 -5.55 19.21 8.85
CA ASN A 84 -6.14 20.37 9.51
C ASN A 84 -5.79 21.72 8.86
N LYS A 85 -5.57 21.75 7.53
CA LYS A 85 -5.52 23.03 6.76
C LYS A 85 -6.71 23.23 5.81
N ASN A 86 -7.47 22.19 5.48
CA ASN A 86 -8.63 22.32 4.59
C ASN A 86 -9.92 22.84 5.27
N LYS A 87 -9.94 23.03 6.60
CA LYS A 87 -11.04 23.72 7.29
C LYS A 87 -10.92 25.26 7.30
N ILE A 88 -9.75 25.82 6.98
CA ILE A 88 -9.54 27.28 7.00
C ILE A 88 -9.90 27.90 5.64
N LYS A 89 -9.67 27.19 4.52
CA LYS A 89 -9.95 27.73 3.18
C LYS A 89 -11.43 27.81 2.80
N ASN A 90 -12.32 27.15 3.54
CA ASN A 90 -13.76 27.16 3.29
C ASN A 90 -14.58 27.99 4.31
N LYS A 91 -13.91 28.83 5.13
CA LYS A 91 -14.59 29.81 6.01
C LYS A 91 -14.48 31.26 5.54
N ASN A 92 -13.67 31.53 4.51
CA ASN A 92 -13.45 32.88 3.97
C ASN A 92 -13.94 33.00 2.51
N LYS A 93 -15.00 32.28 2.14
CA LYS A 93 -15.70 32.48 0.88
C LYS A 93 -17.19 32.55 1.13
#